data_AF-A0A812LME6-F1
#
_entry.id   AF-A0A812LME6-F1
#
_cell.length_a   1.000
_cell.length_b   1.000
_cell.length_c   1.000
_cell.angle_alpha   90.00
_cell.angle_beta   90.00
_cell.angle_gamma   90.00
#
_symmetry.space_group_name_H-M   'P 1'
#
loop_
_entity.id
_entity.type
_entity.pdbx_description
1 polymer ?
#
loop_
_entity_poly.entity_id
_entity_poly.type
_entity_poly.pdbx_seq_one_letter_code
_entity_poly.pdbx_strand_id
1 'polypeptide(L)'
;MQHHLLRTRHAAPFPLALLVVWTAATASFSLPPERLAALLGNPPLTESQIDLVDMLLKSKDEIIQSKDEAIKRADEAIKSKDDLLQVKEMELLRAKGLLSSRGIFEWTLRLAAKECRPKDKFNATATIKALRSGKNRGRWEAILSKGIKKCFSGERVKPTLQSIYGTLSDEIHGFPWTVNAVQLSDQLSSQERCFLLELCKALNLNLA
;
A
#
# COMPACT_ATOMS: atom_id res chain seq x y z
N MET A 1 -14.52 -10.84 -43.41
CA MET A 1 -13.49 -11.36 -42.50
C MET A 1 -13.32 -10.34 -41.38
N GLN A 2 -13.98 -10.49 -40.22
CA GLN A 2 -13.42 -11.15 -39.00
C GLN A 2 -12.06 -10.53 -38.63
N HIS A 3 -11.81 -9.89 -37.48
CA HIS A 3 -12.31 -10.09 -36.11
C HIS A 3 -12.31 -8.81 -35.26
N HIS A 4 -13.20 -8.82 -34.27
CA HIS A 4 -13.26 -8.02 -33.04
C HIS A 4 -11.92 -7.81 -32.32
N LEU A 5 -11.81 -6.74 -31.52
CA LEU A 5 -11.51 -6.89 -30.09
C LEU A 5 -12.03 -5.67 -29.29
N LEU A 6 -13.02 -5.97 -28.46
CA LEU A 6 -13.62 -5.11 -27.45
C LEU A 6 -12.63 -4.84 -26.31
N ARG A 7 -12.59 -3.59 -25.90
CA ARG A 7 -11.83 -3.09 -24.75
C ARG A 7 -12.61 -3.40 -23.47
N THR A 8 -12.32 -4.53 -22.83
CA THR A 8 -12.84 -4.86 -21.49
C THR A 8 -12.05 -4.07 -20.44
N ARG A 9 -12.74 -3.14 -19.76
CA ARG A 9 -12.27 -2.59 -18.48
C ARG A 9 -12.64 -3.60 -17.41
N HIS A 10 -11.63 -4.16 -16.74
CA HIS A 10 -11.83 -4.99 -15.55
C HIS A 10 -12.47 -4.16 -14.44
N ALA A 11 -13.75 -4.48 -14.18
CA ALA A 11 -14.46 -4.06 -13.00
C ALA A 11 -13.84 -4.74 -11.77
N ALA A 12 -13.47 -3.94 -10.77
CA ALA A 12 -13.17 -4.42 -9.43
C ALA A 12 -14.48 -4.93 -8.78
N PRO A 13 -14.47 -6.02 -7.98
CA PRO A 13 -15.67 -6.63 -7.43
C PRO A 13 -16.10 -5.96 -6.12
N PHE A 14 -15.97 -4.64 -6.01
CA PHE A 14 -16.33 -3.89 -4.80
C PHE A 14 -17.76 -3.33 -4.72
N PRO A 15 -18.56 -3.17 -5.80
CA PRO A 15 -19.91 -2.63 -5.64
C PRO A 15 -20.97 -3.68 -5.28
N LEU A 16 -20.69 -4.98 -5.45
CA LEU A 16 -21.67 -6.04 -5.18
C LEU A 16 -21.80 -6.36 -3.68
N ALA A 17 -20.71 -6.30 -2.91
CA ALA A 17 -20.77 -6.58 -1.47
C ALA A 17 -21.57 -5.51 -0.69
N LEU A 18 -21.45 -4.24 -1.09
CA LEU A 18 -22.23 -3.14 -0.51
C LEU A 18 -23.71 -3.19 -0.92
N LEU A 19 -24.02 -3.70 -2.13
CA LEU A 19 -25.40 -3.86 -2.57
C LEU A 19 -26.13 -4.97 -1.82
N VAL A 20 -25.47 -6.10 -1.52
CA VAL A 20 -26.09 -7.21 -0.74
C VAL A 20 -26.34 -6.80 0.72
N VAL A 21 -25.45 -6.00 1.31
CA VAL A 21 -25.65 -5.49 2.69
C VAL A 21 -26.78 -4.47 2.76
N TRP A 22 -27.01 -3.68 1.70
CA TRP A 22 -28.06 -2.66 1.70
C TRP A 22 -29.44 -3.20 1.29
N THR A 23 -29.53 -4.20 0.40
CA THR A 23 -30.82 -4.82 0.03
C THR A 23 -31.33 -5.80 1.07
N ALA A 24 -30.47 -6.42 1.88
CA ALA A 24 -30.90 -7.27 3.00
C ALA A 24 -31.37 -6.47 4.23
N ALA A 25 -31.01 -5.18 4.32
CA ALA A 25 -31.42 -4.31 5.44
C ALA A 25 -32.88 -3.81 5.32
N THR A 26 -33.47 -3.79 4.12
CA THR A 26 -34.81 -3.25 3.89
C THR A 26 -35.88 -4.31 3.60
N ALA A 27 -35.49 -5.57 3.34
CA ALA A 27 -36.42 -6.60 2.88
C ALA A 27 -37.05 -7.49 3.98
N SER A 28 -36.66 -7.37 5.25
CA SER A 28 -37.16 -8.29 6.29
C SER A 28 -37.81 -7.66 7.51
N PHE A 29 -38.05 -6.34 7.49
CA PHE A 29 -38.65 -5.67 8.65
C PHE A 29 -39.77 -4.73 8.23
N SER A 30 -40.94 -5.32 8.00
CA SER A 30 -42.19 -4.58 8.15
C SER A 30 -43.18 -5.47 8.89
N LEU A 31 -43.14 -5.41 10.23
CA LEU A 31 -44.39 -5.60 10.95
C LEU A 31 -45.24 -4.37 10.62
N PRO A 32 -46.48 -4.55 10.13
CA PRO A 32 -47.31 -3.41 9.78
C PRO A 32 -47.43 -2.48 10.99
N PRO A 33 -47.18 -1.17 10.83
CA PRO A 33 -47.16 -0.20 11.93
C PRO A 33 -48.47 -0.18 12.73
N GLU A 34 -49.56 -0.62 12.11
CA GLU A 34 -50.88 -0.80 12.74
C GLU A 34 -50.88 -1.81 13.90
N ARG A 35 -50.05 -2.86 13.87
CA ARG A 35 -49.95 -3.84 14.96
C ARG A 35 -49.11 -3.35 16.14
N LEU A 36 -48.14 -2.47 15.86
CA LEU A 36 -47.28 -1.85 16.88
C LEU A 36 -48.02 -0.72 17.62
N ALA A 37 -48.83 0.06 16.91
CA ALA A 37 -49.68 1.09 17.49
C ALA A 37 -50.79 0.52 18.40
N ALA A 38 -51.34 -0.66 18.07
CA ALA A 38 -52.33 -1.35 18.91
C ALA A 38 -51.74 -1.91 20.22
N LEU A 39 -50.43 -2.19 20.28
CA LEU A 39 -49.74 -2.66 21.48
C LEU A 39 -49.35 -1.52 22.44
N LEU A 40 -49.21 -0.29 21.93
CA LEU A 40 -48.80 0.88 22.71
C LEU A 40 -49.98 1.66 23.30
N GLY A 41 -51.22 1.19 23.07
CA GLY A 41 -52.47 1.79 23.54
C GLY A 41 -53.09 1.06 24.75
N ASN A 42 -52.37 0.93 25.86
CA ASN A 42 -52.87 0.65 27.22
C ASN A 42 -53.99 -0.42 27.39
N PRO A 43 -53.68 -1.71 27.16
CA PRO A 43 -54.00 -2.76 28.15
C PRO A 43 -52.72 -3.49 28.58
N PRO A 44 -52.72 -4.23 29.70
CA PRO A 44 -51.60 -5.11 30.03
C PRO A 44 -51.43 -6.14 28.90
N LEU A 45 -50.20 -6.27 28.38
CA LEU A 45 -49.83 -7.28 27.39
C LEU A 45 -50.32 -8.65 27.87
N THR A 46 -51.01 -9.40 27.01
CA THR A 46 -51.40 -10.78 27.35
C THR A 46 -50.15 -11.65 27.42
N GLU A 47 -50.17 -12.71 28.22
CA GLU A 47 -49.06 -13.66 28.38
C GLU A 47 -48.54 -14.18 27.02
N SER A 48 -49.48 -14.45 26.09
CA SER A 48 -49.18 -14.82 24.70
C SER A 48 -48.48 -13.75 23.86
N GLN A 49 -48.70 -12.46 24.15
CA GLN A 49 -48.01 -11.35 23.46
C GLN A 49 -46.59 -11.17 24.01
N ILE A 50 -46.40 -11.41 25.31
CA ILE A 50 -45.08 -11.40 25.96
C ILE A 50 -44.22 -12.54 25.40
N ASP A 51 -44.76 -13.75 25.31
CA ASP A 51 -44.06 -14.91 24.73
C ASP A 51 -43.63 -14.67 23.27
N LEU A 52 -44.48 -14.00 22.50
CA LEU A 52 -44.19 -13.70 21.10
C LEU A 52 -43.10 -12.64 20.95
N VAL A 53 -43.08 -11.63 21.83
CA VAL A 53 -41.99 -10.64 21.90
C VAL A 53 -40.69 -11.30 22.34
N ASP A 54 -40.71 -12.20 23.33
CA ASP A 54 -39.53 -12.92 23.80
C ASP A 54 -38.93 -13.84 22.74
N MET A 55 -39.76 -14.56 21.98
CA MET A 55 -39.28 -15.34 20.82
C MET A 55 -38.68 -14.43 19.74
N LEU A 56 -39.27 -13.26 19.50
CA LEU A 56 -38.78 -12.31 18.52
C LEU A 56 -37.47 -11.65 18.95
N LEU A 57 -37.29 -11.39 20.25
CA LEU A 57 -36.03 -10.91 20.81
C LEU A 57 -34.94 -11.99 20.73
N LYS A 58 -35.23 -13.24 21.11
CA LYS A 58 -34.27 -14.35 20.98
C LYS A 58 -33.81 -14.56 19.55
N SER A 59 -34.74 -14.58 18.59
CA SER A 59 -34.38 -14.71 17.17
C SER A 59 -33.54 -13.52 16.66
N LYS A 60 -33.80 -12.30 17.15
CA LYS A 60 -32.95 -11.14 16.83
C LYS A 60 -31.55 -11.28 17.43
N ASP A 61 -31.44 -11.73 18.67
CA ASP A 61 -30.16 -11.93 19.34
C ASP A 61 -29.32 -13.00 18.63
N GLU A 62 -29.93 -14.10 18.18
CA GLU A 62 -29.27 -15.12 17.36
C GLU A 62 -28.77 -14.56 16.02
N ILE A 63 -29.58 -13.71 15.36
CA ILE A 63 -29.17 -13.04 14.12
C ILE A 63 -28.01 -12.07 14.38
N ILE A 64 -28.05 -11.31 15.48
CA ILE A 64 -26.97 -10.39 15.86
C ILE A 64 -25.69 -11.17 16.13
N GLN A 65 -25.75 -12.25 16.92
CA GLN A 65 -24.61 -13.11 17.20
C GLN A 65 -24.01 -13.70 15.91
N SER A 66 -24.86 -14.21 15.01
CA SER A 66 -24.42 -14.72 13.71
C SER A 66 -23.70 -13.67 12.86
N LYS A 67 -24.20 -12.42 12.86
CA LYS A 67 -23.55 -11.31 12.18
C LYS A 67 -22.24 -10.92 12.84
N ASP A 68 -22.18 -10.87 14.16
CA ASP A 68 -20.95 -10.56 14.90
C ASP A 68 -19.85 -11.60 14.64
N GLU A 69 -20.20 -12.88 14.59
CA GLU A 69 -19.27 -13.94 14.20
C GLU A 69 -18.79 -13.78 12.75
N ALA A 70 -19.70 -13.44 11.82
CA ALA A 70 -19.33 -13.21 10.43
C ALA A 70 -18.37 -12.01 10.28
N ILE A 71 -18.58 -10.94 11.06
CA ILE A 71 -17.69 -9.77 11.10
C ILE A 71 -16.31 -10.18 11.64
N LYS A 72 -16.25 -10.93 12.76
CA LYS A 72 -14.97 -11.40 13.31
C LYS A 72 -14.16 -12.22 12.31
N ARG A 73 -14.81 -13.15 11.60
CA ARG A 73 -14.14 -13.96 10.56
C ARG A 73 -13.65 -13.09 9.39
N ALA A 74 -14.41 -12.06 9.01
CA ALA A 74 -14.00 -11.12 7.97
C ALA A 74 -12.76 -10.31 8.41
N ASP A 75 -12.74 -9.84 9.66
CA ASP A 75 -11.60 -9.10 10.22
C ASP A 75 -10.33 -9.96 10.29
N GLU A 76 -10.44 -11.23 10.68
CA GLU A 76 -9.34 -12.20 10.66
C GLU A 76 -8.81 -12.44 9.24
N ALA A 77 -9.71 -12.58 8.26
CA ALA A 77 -9.33 -12.75 6.86
C ALA A 77 -8.66 -11.50 6.28
N ILE A 78 -9.06 -10.30 6.70
CA ILE A 78 -8.41 -9.04 6.32
C ILE A 78 -7.00 -9.00 6.89
N LYS A 79 -6.84 -9.26 8.20
CA LYS A 79 -5.51 -9.30 8.84
C LYS A 79 -4.56 -10.26 8.15
N SER A 80 -5.02 -11.49 7.87
CA SER A 80 -4.19 -12.50 7.17
C SER A 80 -3.75 -12.05 5.77
N LYS A 81 -4.62 -11.35 5.03
CA LYS A 81 -4.26 -10.80 3.71
C LYS A 81 -3.28 -9.64 3.83
N ASP A 82 -3.44 -8.78 4.83
CA ASP A 82 -2.53 -7.67 5.07
C ASP A 82 -1.12 -8.18 5.43
N ASP A 83 -1.02 -9.20 6.28
CA ASP A 83 0.26 -9.85 6.62
C ASP A 83 0.93 -10.45 5.36
N LEU A 84 0.16 -11.14 4.52
CA LEU A 84 0.67 -11.70 3.27
C LEU A 84 1.14 -10.61 2.29
N LEU A 85 0.43 -9.49 2.22
CA LEU A 85 0.82 -8.35 1.38
C LEU A 85 2.13 -7.73 1.88
N GLN A 86 2.30 -7.57 3.19
CA GLN A 86 3.56 -7.09 3.78
C GLN A 86 4.72 -8.02 3.43
N VAL A 87 4.57 -9.34 3.57
CA VAL A 87 5.61 -10.32 3.21
C VAL A 87 5.98 -10.19 1.73
N LYS A 88 5.01 -10.11 0.82
CA LYS A 88 5.27 -9.96 -0.62
C LYS A 88 5.94 -8.64 -0.98
N GLU A 89 5.53 -7.55 -0.34
CA GLU A 89 6.17 -6.25 -0.52
C GLU A 89 7.64 -6.30 -0.09
N MET A 90 7.92 -6.96 1.04
CA MET A 90 9.29 -7.18 1.53
C MET A 90 10.13 -8.06 0.61
N GLU A 91 9.57 -9.18 0.12
CA GLU A 91 10.25 -10.02 -0.88
C GLU A 91 10.56 -9.25 -2.16
N LEU A 92 9.66 -8.36 -2.57
CA LEU A 92 9.84 -7.51 -3.74
C LEU A 92 10.92 -6.45 -3.52
N LEU A 93 11.02 -5.85 -2.33
CA LEU A 93 12.13 -4.97 -1.96
C LEU A 93 13.46 -5.73 -1.98
N ARG A 94 13.50 -6.93 -1.39
CA ARG A 94 14.67 -7.81 -1.39
C ARG A 94 15.08 -8.19 -2.82
N ALA A 95 14.12 -8.60 -3.66
CA ALA A 95 14.35 -8.97 -5.06
C ALA A 95 14.84 -7.77 -5.90
N LYS A 96 14.44 -6.54 -5.54
CA LYS A 96 14.94 -5.31 -6.17
C LYS A 96 16.27 -4.81 -5.60
N GLY A 97 16.83 -5.47 -4.59
CA GLY A 97 18.03 -5.02 -3.87
C GLY A 97 17.83 -3.76 -3.03
N LEU A 98 16.59 -3.36 -2.78
CA LEU A 98 16.22 -2.09 -2.16
C LEU A 98 16.50 -1.98 -0.66
N LEU A 99 17.04 -3.02 -0.02
CA LEU A 99 17.40 -2.95 1.41
C LEU A 99 18.84 -2.43 1.63
N SER A 100 19.52 -1.96 0.57
CA SER A 100 20.86 -1.36 0.63
C SER A 100 20.86 0.07 0.10
N SER A 101 21.77 0.90 0.61
CA SER A 101 22.06 2.25 0.08
C SER A 101 22.25 2.24 -1.43
N ARG A 102 23.07 1.31 -1.93
CA ARG A 102 23.34 1.13 -3.37
C ARG A 102 22.07 0.81 -4.13
N GLY A 103 21.30 -0.17 -3.67
CA GLY A 103 20.08 -0.60 -4.36
C GLY A 103 19.02 0.51 -4.44
N ILE A 104 18.86 1.30 -3.38
CA ILE A 104 17.97 2.48 -3.38
C ILE A 104 18.40 3.51 -4.40
N PHE A 105 19.71 3.77 -4.44
CA PHE A 105 20.28 4.71 -5.40
C PHE A 105 20.09 4.24 -6.84
N GLU A 106 20.47 3.01 -7.15
CA GLU A 106 20.30 2.41 -8.49
C GLU A 106 18.83 2.33 -8.90
N TRP A 107 17.94 1.93 -7.99
CA TRP A 107 16.51 1.85 -8.27
C TRP A 107 15.93 3.22 -8.59
N THR A 108 16.33 4.26 -7.85
CA THR A 108 15.89 5.63 -8.14
C THR A 108 16.36 6.09 -9.53
N LEU A 109 17.58 5.72 -9.94
CA LEU A 109 18.08 6.00 -11.28
C LEU A 109 17.32 5.22 -12.37
N ARG A 110 16.99 3.95 -12.14
CA ARG A 110 16.14 3.15 -13.03
C ARG A 110 14.77 3.81 -13.23
N LEU A 111 14.16 4.29 -12.14
CA LEU A 111 12.89 5.03 -12.21
C LEU A 111 13.02 6.36 -12.98
N ALA A 112 14.15 7.06 -12.86
CA ALA A 112 14.45 8.24 -13.66
C ALA A 112 14.62 7.93 -15.16
N ALA A 113 15.22 6.77 -15.47
CA ALA A 113 15.36 6.25 -16.84
C ALA A 113 14.07 5.64 -17.41
N LYS A 114 13.01 5.52 -16.61
CA LYS A 114 11.76 4.79 -16.94
C LYS A 114 11.99 3.30 -17.22
N GLU A 115 13.04 2.72 -16.64
CA GLU A 115 13.37 1.31 -16.75
C GLU A 115 12.82 0.54 -15.55
N CYS A 116 11.59 0.02 -15.66
CA CYS A 116 10.95 -0.69 -14.55
C CYS A 116 11.23 -2.20 -14.51
N ARG A 117 11.89 -2.76 -15.54
CA ARG A 117 12.19 -4.19 -15.64
C ARG A 117 13.70 -4.40 -15.82
N PRO A 118 14.38 -5.08 -14.88
CA PRO A 118 15.79 -5.42 -15.04
C PRO A 118 15.89 -6.50 -16.12
N LYS A 119 16.15 -6.09 -17.37
CA LYS A 119 16.45 -7.03 -18.46
C LYS A 119 17.95 -7.33 -18.54
N ASP A 120 18.79 -6.34 -18.20
CA ASP A 120 20.25 -6.39 -18.29
C ASP A 120 20.94 -5.72 -17.09
N LYS A 121 22.29 -5.77 -17.07
CA LYS A 121 23.12 -5.02 -16.12
C LYS A 121 22.83 -3.52 -16.22
N PHE A 122 22.40 -2.91 -15.11
CA PHE A 122 22.08 -1.49 -15.09
C PHE A 122 23.34 -0.64 -15.10
N ASN A 123 23.41 0.31 -16.03
CA ASN A 123 24.53 1.24 -16.16
C ASN A 123 24.20 2.58 -15.50
N ALA A 124 24.37 2.65 -14.18
CA ALA A 124 24.10 3.86 -13.40
C ALA A 124 24.87 5.08 -13.92
N THR A 125 26.14 4.92 -14.29
CA THR A 125 26.99 6.01 -14.81
C THR A 125 26.43 6.62 -16.08
N ALA A 126 25.99 5.79 -17.03
CA ALA A 126 25.36 6.26 -18.26
C ALA A 126 24.02 6.95 -17.97
N THR A 127 23.21 6.39 -17.07
CA THR A 127 21.94 7.01 -16.66
C THR A 127 22.16 8.38 -16.02
N ILE A 128 23.13 8.54 -15.12
CA ILE A 128 23.46 9.83 -14.50
C ILE A 128 23.85 10.87 -15.56
N LYS A 129 24.67 10.47 -16.55
CA LYS A 129 25.05 11.34 -17.66
C LYS A 129 23.83 11.77 -18.49
N ALA A 130 22.86 10.87 -18.69
CA ALA A 130 21.64 11.11 -19.46
C ALA A 130 20.55 11.90 -18.71
N LEU A 131 20.69 12.15 -17.40
CA LEU A 131 19.69 12.90 -16.63
C LEU A 131 19.40 14.27 -17.25
N ARG A 132 18.12 14.60 -17.38
CA ARG A 132 17.67 15.88 -17.92
C ARG A 132 17.76 16.98 -16.86
N SER A 133 18.16 18.16 -17.30
CA SER A 133 18.19 19.38 -16.49
C SER A 133 17.05 20.33 -16.91
N GLY A 134 16.58 21.17 -15.99
CA GLY A 134 15.59 22.22 -16.29
C GLY A 134 14.12 21.78 -16.16
N LYS A 135 13.22 22.42 -16.94
CA LYS A 135 11.76 22.27 -16.82
C LYS A 135 11.23 20.91 -17.33
N ASN A 136 11.94 20.23 -18.23
CA ASN A 136 11.48 19.01 -18.90
C ASN A 136 11.89 17.70 -18.18
N ARG A 137 12.28 17.79 -16.90
CA ARG A 137 12.72 16.63 -16.12
C ARG A 137 11.53 15.88 -15.50
N GLY A 138 11.61 14.56 -15.46
CA GLY A 138 10.64 13.70 -14.80
C GLY A 138 10.68 13.79 -13.28
N ARG A 139 9.67 13.20 -12.62
CA ARG A 139 9.53 13.17 -11.15
C ARG A 139 10.81 12.74 -10.44
N TRP A 140 11.41 11.63 -10.86
CA TRP A 140 12.59 11.06 -10.20
C TRP A 140 13.87 11.84 -10.47
N GLU A 141 14.02 12.41 -11.67
CA GLU A 141 15.13 13.34 -11.98
C GLU A 141 15.04 14.60 -11.10
N ALA A 142 13.82 15.08 -10.82
CA ALA A 142 13.58 16.21 -9.91
C ALA A 142 13.89 15.85 -8.45
N ILE A 143 13.52 14.65 -7.99
CA ILE A 143 13.83 14.15 -6.64
C ILE A 143 15.35 14.07 -6.45
N LEU A 144 16.07 13.44 -7.38
CA LEU A 144 17.54 13.36 -7.36
C LEU A 144 18.16 14.76 -7.28
N SER A 145 17.74 15.65 -8.18
CA SER A 145 18.25 17.03 -8.21
C SER A 145 17.97 17.81 -6.93
N LYS A 146 16.77 17.65 -6.34
CA LYS A 146 16.37 18.34 -5.11
C LYS A 146 17.13 17.79 -3.91
N GLY A 147 17.31 16.47 -3.84
CA GLY A 147 18.09 15.82 -2.79
C GLY A 147 19.54 16.32 -2.77
N ILE A 148 20.21 16.36 -3.93
CA ILE A 148 21.57 16.88 -4.03
C ILE A 148 21.63 18.34 -3.58
N LYS A 149 20.73 19.20 -4.09
CA LYS A 149 20.71 20.62 -3.69
C LYS A 149 20.45 20.85 -2.21
N LYS A 150 19.75 19.93 -1.55
CA LYS A 150 19.44 20.00 -0.12
C LYS A 150 20.62 19.54 0.74
N CYS A 151 21.27 18.45 0.36
CA CYS A 151 22.30 17.79 1.19
C CYS A 151 23.73 18.20 0.83
N PHE A 152 23.95 18.68 -0.40
CA PHE A 152 25.25 19.08 -0.97
C PHE A 152 25.15 20.50 -1.54
N SER A 153 25.03 21.49 -0.64
CA SER A 153 24.85 22.90 -1.00
C SER A 153 25.93 23.39 -1.98
N GLY A 154 25.51 23.94 -3.11
CA GLY A 154 26.41 24.53 -4.11
C GLY A 154 27.03 23.53 -5.10
N GLU A 155 26.78 22.23 -4.94
CA GLU A 155 27.38 21.23 -5.82
C GLU A 155 26.60 21.00 -7.12
N ARG A 156 27.34 20.51 -8.13
CA ARG A 156 26.78 20.14 -9.43
C ARG A 156 26.16 18.74 -9.35
N VAL A 157 24.87 18.65 -9.66
CA VAL A 157 24.07 17.41 -9.54
C VAL A 157 24.73 16.17 -10.15
N LYS A 158 25.13 16.21 -11.43
CA LYS A 158 25.65 15.01 -12.12
C LYS A 158 27.00 14.52 -11.56
N PRO A 159 28.02 15.39 -11.36
CA PRO A 159 29.26 14.99 -10.69
C PRO A 159 29.04 14.43 -9.29
N THR A 160 28.20 15.06 -8.46
CA THR A 160 27.94 14.58 -7.11
C THR A 160 27.27 13.20 -7.14
N LEU A 161 26.29 12.98 -8.02
CA LEU A 161 25.67 11.67 -8.19
C LEU A 161 26.69 10.59 -8.65
N GLN A 162 27.65 10.95 -9.49
CA GLN A 162 28.73 10.02 -9.88
C GLN A 162 29.66 9.71 -8.71
N SER A 163 30.00 10.71 -7.89
CA SER A 163 30.80 10.52 -6.68
C SER A 163 30.11 9.58 -5.69
N ILE A 164 28.83 9.84 -5.39
CA ILE A 164 28.00 9.00 -4.52
C ILE A 164 27.96 7.56 -5.05
N TYR A 165 27.76 7.40 -6.37
CA TYR A 165 27.76 6.07 -6.96
C TYR A 165 29.12 5.37 -6.86
N GLY A 166 30.23 6.10 -6.89
CA GLY A 166 31.56 5.57 -6.61
C GLY A 166 31.63 4.97 -5.21
N THR A 167 31.30 5.77 -4.18
CA THR A 167 31.23 5.33 -2.78
C THR A 167 30.35 4.08 -2.61
N LEU A 168 29.17 4.08 -3.24
CA LEU A 168 28.22 2.96 -3.17
C LEU A 168 28.61 1.76 -4.02
N SER A 169 29.40 1.94 -5.07
CA SER A 169 29.82 0.84 -5.95
C SER A 169 30.97 0.05 -5.35
N ASP A 170 31.78 0.66 -4.48
CA ASP A 170 32.82 -0.02 -3.70
C ASP A 170 32.21 -0.92 -2.60
N GLU A 171 30.93 -0.70 -2.28
CA GLU A 171 30.08 -1.61 -1.49
C GLU A 171 29.72 -2.85 -2.34
N ILE A 172 30.71 -3.68 -2.66
CA ILE A 172 30.50 -5.01 -3.25
C ILE A 172 30.71 -6.05 -2.15
N HIS A 173 29.60 -6.62 -1.68
CA HIS A 173 29.54 -7.75 -0.74
C HIS A 173 29.87 -7.42 0.73
N GLY A 174 28.86 -7.10 1.54
CA GLY A 174 29.13 -6.94 2.97
C GLY A 174 27.93 -6.90 3.91
N PHE A 175 26.75 -6.42 3.48
CA PHE A 175 25.62 -6.36 4.40
C PHE A 175 24.84 -7.68 4.40
N PRO A 176 24.91 -8.47 5.49
CA PRO A 176 24.00 -9.58 5.64
C PRO A 176 22.59 -8.99 5.77
N TRP A 177 21.64 -9.49 4.98
CA TRP A 177 20.22 -9.11 5.02
C TRP A 177 19.53 -9.65 6.29
N THR A 178 20.16 -9.47 7.46
CA THR A 178 19.72 -9.97 8.76
C THR A 178 18.52 -9.22 9.29
N VAL A 179 18.27 -8.00 8.80
CA VAL A 179 17.15 -7.15 9.21
C VAL A 179 16.30 -6.83 7.97
N ASN A 180 14.98 -6.98 8.11
CA ASN A 180 14.00 -6.68 7.04
C ASN A 180 13.74 -5.17 6.91
N ALA A 181 14.81 -4.38 6.80
CA ALA A 181 14.73 -2.93 6.71
C ALA A 181 15.92 -2.38 5.92
N VAL A 182 15.79 -1.15 5.40
CA VAL A 182 16.86 -0.48 4.67
C VAL A 182 18.04 -0.23 5.61
N GLN A 183 19.21 -0.74 5.24
CA GLN A 183 20.46 -0.47 5.95
C GLN A 183 21.30 0.53 5.17
N LEU A 184 21.73 1.59 5.85
CA LEU A 184 22.62 2.61 5.29
C LEU A 184 24.06 2.35 5.74
N SER A 185 24.99 2.23 4.78
CA SER A 185 26.41 2.03 5.03
C SER A 185 27.04 3.06 5.97
N ASP A 186 27.88 2.60 6.90
CA ASP A 186 28.61 3.43 7.88
C ASP A 186 29.71 4.31 7.25
N GLN A 187 30.14 3.97 6.03
CA GLN A 187 31.15 4.72 5.29
C GLN A 187 30.57 5.99 4.63
N LEU A 188 29.25 6.14 4.63
CA LEU A 188 28.59 7.29 4.05
C LEU A 188 28.89 8.54 4.88
N SER A 189 29.35 9.59 4.21
CA SER A 189 29.42 10.92 4.78
C SER A 189 28.03 11.42 5.22
N SER A 190 28.00 12.42 6.10
CA SER A 190 26.74 12.99 6.58
C SER A 190 25.85 13.52 5.44
N GLN A 191 26.46 14.03 4.37
CA GLN A 191 25.75 14.52 3.20
C GLN A 191 25.17 13.37 2.36
N GLU A 192 25.94 12.29 2.17
CA GLU A 192 25.47 11.08 1.46
C GLU A 192 24.32 10.40 2.23
N ARG A 193 24.44 10.29 3.57
CA ARG A 193 23.35 9.79 4.42
C ARG A 193 22.11 10.67 4.29
N CYS A 194 22.26 12.00 4.41
CA CYS A 194 21.15 12.95 4.20
C CYS A 194 20.45 12.69 2.85
N PHE A 195 21.22 12.51 1.79
CA PHE A 195 20.67 12.33 0.46
C PHE A 195 19.91 11.01 0.32
N LEU A 196 20.48 9.89 0.80
CA LEU A 196 19.82 8.58 0.74
C LEU A 196 18.56 8.54 1.60
N LEU A 197 18.53 9.24 2.74
CA LEU A 197 17.32 9.41 3.55
C LEU A 197 16.20 10.11 2.76
N GLU A 198 16.53 11.14 1.96
CA GLU A 198 15.53 11.80 1.11
C GLU A 198 15.01 10.86 0.00
N LEU A 199 15.85 9.96 -0.53
CA LEU A 199 15.42 8.94 -1.48
C LEU A 199 14.49 7.90 -0.83
N CYS A 200 14.81 7.45 0.39
CA CYS A 200 13.96 6.53 1.16
C CYS A 200 12.57 7.13 1.38
N LYS A 201 12.50 8.39 1.82
CA LYS A 201 11.23 9.13 1.97
C LYS A 201 10.45 9.20 0.67
N ALA A 202 11.12 9.47 -0.45
CA ALA A 202 10.48 9.56 -1.75
C ALA A 202 9.93 8.22 -2.28
N LEU A 203 10.54 7.11 -1.84
CA LEU A 203 10.14 5.74 -2.14
C LEU A 203 9.18 5.14 -1.11
N ASN A 204 8.81 5.88 -0.06
CA ASN A 204 8.04 5.40 1.09
C ASN A 204 8.68 4.17 1.78
N LEU A 205 10.00 4.16 1.91
CA LEU A 205 10.73 3.08 2.59
C LEU A 205 11.00 3.43 4.05
N ASN A 206 10.79 2.45 4.92
CA ASN A 206 11.17 2.53 6.33
C ASN A 206 12.64 2.10 6.49
N LEU A 207 13.37 2.84 7.33
CA LEU A 207 14.76 2.55 7.67
C LEU A 207 14.81 1.69 8.94
N ALA A 208 15.86 0.88 9.04
CA ALA A 208 16.19 0.12 10.24
C ALA A 208 16.72 1.06 11.34
#